data_AF-A0A7C4I828-F1
#
_entry.id   AF-A0A7C4I828-F1
#
_cell.length_a   1.000
_cell.length_b   1.000
_cell.length_c   1.000
_cell.angle_alpha   90.00
_cell.angle_beta   90.00
_cell.angle_gamma   90.00
#
_symmetry.space_group_name_H-M   'P 1'
#
loop_
_entity.id
_entity.type
_entity.pdbx_description
1 polymer ?
#
loop_
_entity_poly.entity_id
_entity_poly.type
_entity_poly.pdbx_seq_one_letter_code
_entity_poly.pdbx_strand_id
1 'polypeptide(L)'
;ACPVSDREWDEAHLANAIFDAHRDDPEFGYRFLADEVHAVGFAACERTVWKVCSENGWWSVFGKPKTRKRAKVGTPAHDDLVRREFNAVAPNRVWLADITEHRTDEGKLSCCAIKDLYSNRIVGWAIAAMLVVILIYDQLLFRPLVAWADGLRFEQETGVPPARSWVLVILRRSRMVSAVLAAAGALWRRTYRIGPFAAAGTRAARASRWGDLVWNASLVLAAGLALWQVVRFALAGVTPSEVATAFLLGLATFARVALLIALASLIWVPVGVWVGLRPQLARAIQPLAQFLAAFPANVLFPLAVSAIVAWRLDPDVWLSPLMILGTQWYILFNVIAGAAAIPSELRHAAANFHVGGWLWWRRVALPAVFPYYVTGAITAAGGSWNASIVAEVATWGETRLQAHGLGAYIARATEAGDFHRIVLGIAVMSLFVVTINRAFWRPLYRRAERRYILG
;
A
#
# COMPACT_ATOMS: atom_id res chain seq x y z
N ALA A 1 19.74 -78.12 -25.24
CA ALA A 1 19.66 -76.71 -24.80
C ALA A 1 20.52 -75.89 -25.74
N CYS A 2 19.98 -74.86 -26.39
CA CYS A 2 20.81 -73.92 -27.15
C CYS A 2 21.69 -73.15 -26.16
N PRO A 3 23.01 -73.05 -26.39
CA PRO A 3 23.86 -72.22 -25.55
C PRO A 3 23.45 -70.74 -25.70
N VAL A 4 23.38 -70.03 -24.57
CA VAL A 4 23.19 -68.58 -24.55
C VAL A 4 24.38 -67.94 -25.26
N SER A 5 24.11 -67.05 -26.22
CA SER A 5 25.18 -66.32 -26.90
C SER A 5 25.77 -65.25 -25.98
N ASP A 6 27.06 -64.96 -26.14
CA ASP A 6 27.73 -63.90 -25.37
C ASP A 6 27.00 -62.55 -25.48
N ARG A 7 26.40 -62.29 -26.64
CA ARG A 7 25.57 -61.11 -26.89
C ARG A 7 24.32 -61.06 -26.00
N GLU A 8 23.60 -62.17 -25.87
CA GLU A 8 22.41 -62.25 -25.00
C GLU A 8 22.80 -62.10 -23.52
N TRP A 9 23.99 -62.59 -23.17
CA TRP A 9 24.55 -62.44 -21.83
C TRP A 9 24.88 -60.98 -21.51
N ASP A 10 25.52 -60.25 -22.43
CA ASP A 10 25.84 -58.82 -22.28
C ASP A 10 24.58 -57.95 -22.25
N GLU A 11 23.60 -58.25 -23.10
CA GLU A 11 22.32 -57.51 -23.16
C GLU A 11 21.52 -57.67 -21.85
N ALA A 12 21.58 -58.85 -21.21
CA ALA A 12 20.97 -59.10 -19.91
C ALA A 12 21.66 -58.33 -18.77
N HIS A 13 23.00 -58.25 -18.75
CA HIS A 13 23.73 -57.47 -17.74
C HIS A 13 23.47 -55.98 -17.88
N LEU A 14 23.43 -55.47 -19.11
CA LEU A 14 23.06 -54.10 -19.39
C LEU A 14 21.64 -53.78 -18.92
N ALA A 15 20.68 -54.67 -19.18
CA ALA A 15 19.29 -54.50 -18.75
C ALA A 15 19.16 -54.46 -17.21
N ASN A 16 19.92 -55.30 -16.48
CA ASN A 16 19.95 -55.26 -15.02
C ASN A 16 20.49 -53.93 -14.50
N ALA A 17 21.59 -53.42 -15.07
CA ALA A 17 22.15 -52.13 -14.69
C ALA A 17 21.19 -50.96 -14.94
N ILE A 18 20.50 -50.96 -16.08
CA ILE A 18 19.47 -49.96 -16.41
C ILE A 18 18.30 -50.06 -15.41
N PHE A 19 17.88 -51.28 -15.04
CA PHE A 19 16.80 -51.50 -14.10
C PHE A 19 17.16 -50.99 -12.69
N ASP A 20 18.35 -51.28 -12.20
CA ASP A 20 18.81 -50.80 -10.89
C ASP A 20 18.89 -49.26 -10.86
N ALA A 21 19.48 -48.65 -11.90
CA ALA A 21 19.53 -47.19 -12.02
C ALA A 21 18.12 -46.55 -12.07
N HIS A 22 17.17 -47.19 -12.77
CA HIS A 22 15.79 -46.71 -12.83
C HIS A 22 15.03 -46.92 -11.52
N ARG A 23 15.33 -47.98 -10.76
CA ARG A 23 14.73 -48.24 -9.45
C ARG A 23 15.18 -47.20 -8.43
N ASP A 24 16.47 -46.86 -8.45
CA ASP A 24 17.06 -45.92 -7.51
C ASP A 24 16.59 -44.48 -7.84
N ASP A 25 16.53 -44.12 -9.13
CA ASP A 25 16.05 -42.82 -9.61
C ASP A 25 14.91 -42.96 -10.65
N PRO A 26 13.66 -43.18 -10.22
CA PRO A 26 12.52 -43.36 -11.12
C PRO A 26 12.15 -42.10 -11.91
N GLU A 27 12.74 -40.96 -11.54
CA GLU A 27 12.58 -39.67 -12.24
C GLU A 27 13.37 -39.61 -13.56
N PHE A 28 14.41 -40.44 -13.71
CA PHE A 28 15.34 -40.34 -14.83
C PHE A 28 14.74 -40.89 -16.14
N GLY A 29 14.95 -40.13 -17.22
CA GLY A 29 14.67 -40.59 -18.58
C GLY A 29 15.85 -41.39 -19.15
N TYR A 30 15.62 -42.10 -20.27
CA TYR A 30 16.61 -42.99 -20.89
C TYR A 30 17.99 -42.37 -21.18
N ARG A 31 18.08 -41.04 -21.33
CA ARG A 31 19.36 -40.34 -21.54
C ARG A 31 20.19 -40.27 -20.26
N PHE A 32 19.55 -39.93 -19.14
CA PHE A 32 20.20 -39.93 -17.83
C PHE A 32 20.52 -41.36 -17.36
N LEU A 33 19.63 -42.32 -17.65
CA LEU A 33 19.93 -43.73 -17.40
C LEU A 33 21.11 -44.23 -18.23
N ALA A 34 21.32 -43.70 -19.45
CA ALA A 34 22.50 -44.03 -20.24
C ALA A 34 23.79 -43.50 -19.61
N ASP A 35 23.76 -42.28 -19.06
CA ASP A 35 24.89 -41.69 -18.34
C ASP A 35 25.24 -42.49 -17.07
N GLU A 36 24.23 -42.92 -16.29
CA GLU A 36 24.42 -43.75 -15.08
C GLU A 36 25.06 -45.10 -15.43
N VAL A 37 24.53 -45.76 -16.45
CA VAL A 37 25.01 -47.07 -16.88
C VAL A 37 26.42 -46.98 -17.48
N HIS A 38 26.77 -45.85 -18.11
CA HIS A 38 28.16 -45.53 -18.50
C HIS A 38 29.08 -45.33 -17.30
N ALA A 39 28.61 -44.64 -16.26
CA ALA A 39 29.39 -44.41 -15.05
C ALA A 39 29.73 -45.74 -14.31
N VAL A 40 28.84 -46.73 -14.40
CA VAL A 40 29.04 -48.09 -13.87
C VAL A 40 29.89 -48.98 -14.80
N GLY A 41 30.27 -48.49 -15.98
CA GLY A 41 31.26 -49.12 -16.87
C GLY A 41 30.69 -49.87 -18.07
N PHE A 42 29.38 -49.75 -18.36
CA PHE A 42 28.78 -50.36 -19.55
C PHE A 42 28.91 -49.44 -20.76
N ALA A 43 29.35 -49.98 -21.90
CA ALA A 43 29.46 -49.24 -23.15
C ALA A 43 28.22 -49.44 -24.04
N ALA A 44 27.11 -48.74 -23.74
CA ALA A 44 25.87 -48.81 -24.51
C ALA A 44 25.46 -47.45 -25.11
N CYS A 45 25.08 -47.38 -26.39
CA CYS A 45 24.61 -46.10 -26.93
C CYS A 45 23.23 -45.72 -26.37
N GLU A 46 22.93 -44.42 -26.29
CA GLU A 46 21.63 -43.92 -25.79
C GLU A 46 20.43 -44.61 -26.46
N ARG A 47 20.57 -45.00 -27.74
CA ARG A 47 19.53 -45.67 -28.52
C ARG A 47 19.32 -47.14 -28.09
N THR A 48 20.37 -47.82 -27.65
CA THR A 48 20.26 -49.18 -27.08
C THR A 48 19.57 -49.11 -25.72
N VAL A 49 19.97 -48.17 -24.86
CA VAL A 49 19.32 -47.93 -23.56
C VAL A 49 17.85 -47.59 -23.74
N TRP A 50 17.54 -46.69 -24.69
CA TRP A 50 16.16 -46.35 -25.06
C TRP A 50 15.36 -47.58 -25.50
N LYS A 51 15.95 -48.46 -26.33
CA LYS A 51 15.29 -49.67 -26.81
C LYS A 51 14.95 -50.60 -25.64
N VAL A 52 15.90 -50.87 -24.75
CA VAL A 52 15.71 -51.74 -23.56
C VAL A 52 14.66 -51.15 -22.62
N CYS A 53 14.73 -49.85 -22.29
CA CYS A 53 13.71 -49.18 -21.47
C CYS A 53 12.32 -49.25 -22.11
N SER A 54 12.24 -49.06 -23.44
CA SER A 54 10.97 -49.07 -24.17
C SER A 54 10.35 -50.47 -24.24
N GLU A 55 11.15 -51.52 -24.40
CA GLU A 55 10.68 -52.91 -24.45
C GLU A 55 10.21 -53.41 -23.08
N ASN A 56 10.86 -52.94 -22.00
CA ASN A 56 10.51 -53.32 -20.63
C ASN A 56 9.53 -52.37 -19.92
N GLY A 57 9.15 -51.26 -20.58
CA GLY A 57 8.19 -50.30 -20.05
C GLY A 57 8.72 -49.42 -18.90
N TRP A 58 10.05 -49.23 -18.82
CA TRP A 58 10.70 -48.42 -17.79
C TRP A 58 10.72 -46.95 -18.22
N TRP A 59 9.75 -46.19 -17.71
CA TRP A 59 9.53 -44.79 -18.07
C TRP A 59 9.71 -43.88 -16.86
N SER A 60 10.34 -42.72 -17.08
CA SER A 60 10.39 -41.64 -16.09
C SER A 60 9.00 -41.30 -15.57
N VAL A 61 8.87 -41.14 -14.25
CA VAL A 61 7.61 -40.75 -13.58
C VAL A 61 7.11 -39.37 -14.05
N PHE A 62 8.00 -38.50 -14.53
CA PHE A 62 7.64 -37.21 -15.13
C PHE A 62 7.35 -37.28 -16.63
N GLY A 63 7.84 -38.32 -17.30
CA GLY A 63 7.70 -38.54 -18.73
C GLY A 63 6.32 -39.07 -19.10
N LYS A 64 5.30 -38.21 -19.17
CA LYS A 64 4.03 -38.63 -19.78
C LYS A 64 4.25 -38.95 -21.26
N PRO A 65 3.67 -40.04 -21.80
CA PRO A 65 3.67 -40.25 -23.24
C PRO A 65 3.05 -39.02 -23.89
N LYS A 66 3.78 -38.39 -24.83
CA LYS A 66 3.25 -37.33 -25.68
C LYS A 66 2.05 -37.90 -26.42
N THR A 67 0.86 -37.73 -25.86
CA THR A 67 -0.36 -37.88 -26.61
C THR A 67 -0.24 -36.85 -27.72
N ARG A 68 -0.02 -37.31 -28.96
CA ARG A 68 -0.14 -36.50 -30.17
C ARG A 68 -1.61 -36.09 -30.34
N LYS A 69 -2.17 -35.34 -29.38
CA LYS A 69 -3.32 -34.51 -29.65
C LYS A 69 -2.77 -33.28 -30.35
N ARG A 70 -2.74 -33.32 -31.68
CA ARG A 70 -2.92 -32.11 -32.49
C ARG A 70 -4.27 -31.53 -32.05
N ALA A 71 -4.29 -30.79 -30.94
CA ALA A 71 -5.38 -29.90 -30.68
C ALA A 71 -5.38 -28.92 -31.85
N LYS A 72 -6.45 -28.91 -32.66
CA LYS A 72 -6.69 -27.79 -33.56
C LYS A 72 -6.63 -26.55 -32.68
N VAL A 73 -5.67 -25.67 -32.94
CA VAL A 73 -5.61 -24.35 -32.32
C VAL A 73 -6.99 -23.75 -32.58
N GLY A 74 -7.77 -23.57 -31.52
CA GLY A 74 -9.10 -23.00 -31.63
C GLY A 74 -9.03 -21.62 -32.26
N THR A 75 -10.16 -21.12 -32.75
CA THR A 75 -10.28 -19.71 -33.14
C THR A 75 -9.78 -18.85 -31.97
N PRO A 76 -8.93 -17.83 -32.22
CA PRO A 76 -8.45 -16.96 -31.16
C PRO A 76 -9.63 -16.46 -30.32
N ALA A 77 -9.58 -16.67 -29.01
CA ALA A 77 -10.65 -16.19 -28.12
C ALA A 77 -10.77 -14.66 -28.17
N HIS A 78 -9.67 -13.98 -28.52
CA HIS A 78 -9.57 -12.53 -28.64
C HIS A 78 -8.63 -12.14 -29.77
N ASP A 79 -8.82 -10.92 -30.28
CA ASP A 79 -7.97 -10.34 -31.32
C ASP A 79 -6.53 -10.14 -30.82
N ASP A 80 -5.56 -10.46 -31.66
CA ASP A 80 -4.13 -10.22 -31.38
C ASP A 80 -3.80 -8.73 -31.56
N LEU A 81 -4.03 -7.96 -30.50
CA LEU A 81 -3.74 -6.52 -30.46
C LEU A 81 -2.24 -6.19 -30.58
N VAL A 82 -1.37 -7.17 -30.31
CA VAL A 82 0.09 -7.01 -30.32
C VAL A 82 0.69 -7.49 -31.65
N ARG A 83 -0.11 -8.12 -32.52
CA ARG A 83 0.32 -8.67 -33.83
C ARG A 83 1.58 -9.51 -33.75
N ARG A 84 1.79 -10.21 -32.63
CA ARG A 84 3.01 -10.98 -32.29
C ARG A 84 4.31 -10.15 -32.23
N GLU A 85 4.22 -8.83 -32.10
CA GLU A 85 5.38 -7.95 -31.87
C GLU A 85 5.67 -7.83 -30.36
N PHE A 86 6.50 -8.73 -29.85
CA PHE A 86 6.87 -8.76 -28.42
C PHE A 86 8.05 -7.84 -28.09
N ASN A 87 8.09 -6.65 -28.67
CA ASN A 87 9.16 -5.68 -28.44
C ASN A 87 8.54 -4.32 -28.13
N ALA A 88 8.97 -3.68 -27.03
CA ALA A 88 8.43 -2.40 -26.59
C ALA A 88 9.50 -1.31 -26.71
N VAL A 89 9.11 -0.14 -27.24
CA VAL A 89 10.03 1.00 -27.46
C VAL A 89 10.21 1.85 -26.19
N ALA A 90 9.27 1.75 -25.24
CA ALA A 90 9.26 2.51 -23.99
C ALA A 90 8.68 1.65 -22.84
N PRO A 91 9.03 1.94 -21.58
CA PRO A 91 8.48 1.23 -20.42
C PRO A 91 6.95 1.35 -20.35
N ASN A 92 6.29 0.33 -19.79
CA ASN A 92 4.84 0.27 -19.59
C ASN A 92 3.97 0.32 -20.86
N ARG A 93 4.53 -0.08 -22.01
CA ARG A 93 3.79 -0.16 -23.29
C ARG A 93 3.15 -1.51 -23.55
N VAL A 94 3.91 -2.58 -23.31
CA VAL A 94 3.46 -3.96 -23.53
C VAL A 94 3.87 -4.79 -22.33
N TRP A 95 2.91 -5.48 -21.74
CA TRP A 95 3.13 -6.37 -20.62
C TRP A 95 2.85 -7.80 -21.04
N LEU A 96 3.73 -8.71 -20.62
CA LEU A 96 3.50 -10.14 -20.73
C LEU A 96 3.02 -10.66 -19.39
N ALA A 97 1.90 -11.36 -19.39
CA ALA A 97 1.42 -12.09 -18.24
C ALA A 97 1.54 -13.60 -18.52
N ASP A 98 2.19 -14.33 -17.62
CA ASP A 98 2.18 -15.79 -17.63
C ASP A 98 1.43 -16.31 -16.40
N ILE A 99 0.60 -17.33 -16.61
CA ILE A 99 -0.21 -17.94 -15.55
C ILE A 99 0.29 -19.37 -15.34
N THR A 100 1.01 -19.59 -14.26
CA THR A 100 1.46 -20.93 -13.85
C THR A 100 0.53 -21.50 -12.78
N GLU A 101 0.02 -22.70 -13.02
CA GLU A 101 -0.75 -23.45 -12.03
C GLU A 101 0.18 -24.31 -11.17
N HIS A 102 0.17 -24.08 -9.86
CA HIS A 102 0.86 -24.88 -8.87
C HIS A 102 -0.15 -25.72 -8.09
N ARG A 103 0.10 -27.02 -7.95
CA ARG A 103 -0.70 -27.87 -7.07
C ARG A 103 -0.18 -27.78 -5.64
N THR A 104 -1.10 -27.53 -4.71
CA THR A 104 -0.86 -27.51 -3.26
C THR A 104 -1.83 -28.47 -2.58
N ASP A 105 -1.55 -28.84 -1.33
CA ASP A 105 -2.39 -29.77 -0.54
C ASP A 105 -3.80 -29.21 -0.27
N GLU A 106 -3.98 -27.90 -0.38
CA GLU A 106 -5.25 -27.19 -0.20
C GLU A 106 -5.98 -26.87 -1.53
N GLY A 107 -5.39 -27.22 -2.68
CA GLY A 107 -5.98 -27.01 -4.00
C GLY A 107 -5.01 -26.49 -5.06
N LYS A 108 -5.55 -26.05 -6.19
CA LYS A 108 -4.77 -25.45 -7.28
C LYS A 108 -4.59 -23.95 -7.03
N LEU A 109 -3.34 -23.49 -7.00
CA LEU A 109 -2.98 -22.09 -6.85
C LEU A 109 -2.43 -21.57 -8.19
N SER A 110 -3.09 -20.57 -8.76
CA SER A 110 -2.64 -19.93 -10.00
C SER A 110 -1.77 -18.72 -9.66
N CYS A 111 -0.52 -18.73 -10.12
CA CYS A 111 0.42 -17.62 -10.01
C CYS A 111 0.44 -16.83 -11.33
N CYS A 112 0.18 -15.53 -11.27
CA CYS A 112 0.24 -14.64 -12.44
C CYS A 112 1.45 -13.70 -12.31
N ALA A 113 2.44 -13.83 -13.20
CA ALA A 113 3.58 -12.93 -13.24
C ALA A 113 3.42 -11.92 -14.39
N ILE A 114 3.44 -10.62 -14.09
CA ILE A 114 3.37 -9.54 -15.09
C ILE A 114 4.76 -8.94 -15.31
N LYS A 115 5.30 -9.12 -16.52
CA LYS A 115 6.61 -8.65 -16.96
C LYS A 115 6.47 -7.49 -17.94
N ASP A 116 7.22 -6.42 -17.72
CA ASP A 116 7.34 -5.32 -18.69
C ASP A 116 8.35 -5.68 -19.80
N LEU A 117 7.92 -5.61 -21.06
CA LEU A 117 8.71 -6.03 -22.22
C LEU A 117 9.89 -5.09 -22.53
N TYR A 118 9.81 -3.81 -22.16
CA TYR A 118 10.93 -2.88 -22.36
C TYR A 118 12.03 -3.10 -21.30
N SER A 119 11.65 -3.06 -20.03
CA SER A 119 12.62 -3.14 -18.92
C SER A 119 13.05 -4.57 -18.57
N ASN A 120 12.37 -5.59 -19.11
CA ASN A 120 12.51 -7.00 -18.75
C ASN A 120 12.31 -7.32 -17.25
N ARG A 121 11.81 -6.36 -16.45
CA ARG A 121 11.57 -6.53 -15.02
C ARG A 121 10.14 -7.01 -14.78
N ILE A 122 9.95 -7.88 -13.79
CA ILE A 122 8.61 -8.23 -13.30
C ILE A 122 8.11 -7.05 -12.49
N VAL A 123 6.99 -6.46 -12.90
CA VAL A 123 6.36 -5.32 -12.22
C VAL A 123 6.01 -5.69 -10.77
N GLY A 124 5.71 -6.98 -10.53
CA GLY A 124 5.47 -7.54 -9.20
C GLY A 124 6.66 -7.50 -8.22
N TRP A 125 7.92 -7.43 -8.67
CA TRP A 125 9.06 -7.35 -7.73
C TRP A 125 9.08 -6.05 -6.93
N ALA A 126 8.64 -4.93 -7.52
CA ALA A 126 8.52 -3.67 -6.79
C ALA A 126 7.44 -3.78 -5.69
N ILE A 127 6.33 -4.45 -6.00
CA ILE A 127 5.24 -4.70 -5.05
C ILE A 127 5.70 -5.63 -3.93
N ALA A 128 6.39 -6.72 -4.28
CA ALA A 128 6.93 -7.69 -3.34
C ALA A 128 8.04 -7.09 -2.46
N ALA A 129 8.95 -6.29 -3.03
CA ALA A 129 9.99 -5.60 -2.28
C ALA A 129 9.38 -4.61 -1.27
N MET A 130 8.35 -3.87 -1.66
CA MET A 130 7.63 -2.97 -0.76
C MET A 130 6.91 -3.74 0.36
N LEU A 131 6.29 -4.89 0.04
CA LEU A 131 5.72 -5.80 1.04
C LEU A 131 6.77 -6.29 2.04
N VAL A 132 7.93 -6.73 1.56
CA VAL A 132 9.03 -7.16 2.43
C VAL A 132 9.49 -6.01 3.33
N VAL A 133 9.68 -4.81 2.79
CA VAL A 133 10.07 -3.63 3.58
C VAL A 133 9.03 -3.29 4.64
N ILE A 134 7.74 -3.27 4.29
CA ILE A 134 6.65 -2.98 5.23
C ILE A 134 6.60 -4.04 6.33
N LEU A 135 6.72 -5.33 5.99
CA LEU A 135 6.74 -6.42 6.98
C LEU A 135 7.95 -6.31 7.91
N ILE A 136 9.13 -5.99 7.37
CA ILE A 136 10.34 -5.76 8.18
C ILE A 136 10.10 -4.59 9.14
N TYR A 137 9.54 -3.48 8.66
CA TYR A 137 9.28 -2.31 9.49
C TYR A 137 8.21 -2.57 10.58
N ASP A 138 7.13 -3.27 10.23
CA ASP A 138 6.10 -3.70 11.19
C ASP A 138 6.69 -4.61 12.28
N GLN A 139 7.45 -5.65 11.89
CA GLN A 139 8.00 -6.62 12.84
C GLN A 139 9.12 -6.03 13.70
N LEU A 140 10.03 -5.24 13.12
CA LEU A 140 11.23 -4.76 13.81
C LEU A 140 11.02 -3.46 14.57
N LEU A 141 10.08 -2.60 14.14
CA LEU A 141 9.88 -1.28 14.75
C LEU A 141 8.50 -1.13 15.41
N PHE A 142 7.42 -1.26 14.65
CA PHE A 142 6.08 -0.95 15.16
C PHE A 142 5.57 -1.94 16.21
N ARG A 143 5.58 -3.25 15.91
CA ARG A 143 5.10 -4.27 16.87
C ARG A 143 5.81 -4.23 18.22
N PRO A 144 7.15 -4.10 18.29
CA PRO A 144 7.84 -3.90 19.56
C PRO A 144 7.36 -2.65 20.29
N LEU A 145 7.20 -1.53 19.58
CA LEU A 145 6.82 -0.25 20.19
C LEU A 145 5.39 -0.28 20.73
N VAL A 146 4.45 -0.88 20.00
CA VAL A 146 3.07 -1.09 20.46
C VAL A 146 3.04 -2.01 21.68
N ALA A 147 3.74 -3.15 21.63
CA ALA A 147 3.82 -4.07 22.77
C ALA A 147 4.48 -3.43 24.01
N TRP A 148 5.41 -2.50 23.81
CA TRP A 148 5.99 -1.71 24.90
C TRP A 148 4.99 -0.69 25.46
N ALA A 149 4.28 0.04 24.59
CA ALA A 149 3.31 1.06 24.97
C ALA A 149 2.08 0.48 25.70
N ASP A 150 1.65 -0.73 25.33
CA ASP A 150 0.57 -1.44 26.05
C ASP A 150 0.90 -1.64 27.54
N GLY A 151 2.19 -1.79 27.88
CA GLY A 151 2.63 -1.89 29.27
C GLY A 151 2.51 -0.59 30.08
N LEU A 152 2.26 0.55 29.43
CA LEU A 152 2.09 1.87 30.06
C LEU A 152 0.61 2.25 30.25
N ARG A 153 -0.33 1.43 29.76
CA ARG A 153 -1.77 1.66 29.96
C ARG A 153 -2.15 1.25 31.38
N PHE A 154 -2.68 2.21 32.15
CA PHE A 154 -3.08 2.01 33.55
C PHE A 154 -4.41 1.23 33.69
N GLU A 155 -5.28 1.27 32.68
CA GLU A 155 -6.49 0.44 32.61
C GLU A 155 -6.17 -0.87 31.85
N GLN A 156 -5.93 -1.93 32.62
CA GLN A 156 -5.91 -3.28 32.07
C GLN A 156 -7.35 -3.77 31.91
N GLU A 157 -7.86 -3.75 30.68
CA GLU A 157 -9.11 -4.44 30.35
C GLU A 157 -8.97 -5.93 30.68
N THR A 158 -9.71 -6.41 31.68
CA THR A 158 -9.77 -7.82 32.03
C THR A 158 -10.28 -8.62 30.84
N GLY A 159 -9.40 -9.41 30.21
CA GLY A 159 -9.77 -10.37 29.15
C GLY A 159 -9.13 -10.15 27.77
N VAL A 160 -8.37 -9.07 27.54
CA VAL A 160 -7.62 -8.90 26.28
C VAL A 160 -6.20 -9.46 26.46
N PRO A 161 -5.77 -10.47 25.67
CA PRO A 161 -4.40 -10.97 25.75
C PRO A 161 -3.42 -9.86 25.32
N PRO A 162 -2.34 -9.61 26.08
CA PRO A 162 -1.40 -8.52 25.80
C PRO A 162 -0.74 -8.67 24.43
N ALA A 163 -0.43 -7.55 23.76
CA ALA A 163 0.31 -7.58 22.51
C ALA A 163 1.70 -8.21 22.73
N ARG A 164 2.02 -9.25 21.96
CA ARG A 164 3.30 -9.97 22.04
C ARG A 164 4.15 -9.64 20.81
N SER A 165 5.42 -9.30 21.02
CA SER A 165 6.42 -9.10 19.96
C SER A 165 7.65 -9.98 20.20
N TRP A 166 8.01 -10.79 19.22
CA TRP A 166 9.17 -11.69 19.31
C TRP A 166 10.48 -10.89 19.42
N VAL A 167 10.60 -9.78 18.68
CA VAL A 167 11.77 -8.89 18.74
C VAL A 167 11.92 -8.35 20.15
N LEU A 168 10.83 -7.89 20.77
CA LEU A 168 10.86 -7.34 22.11
C LEU A 168 11.23 -8.41 23.16
N VAL A 169 10.79 -9.65 22.96
CA VAL A 169 11.22 -10.81 23.77
C VAL A 169 12.72 -11.05 23.61
N ILE A 170 13.25 -11.02 22.39
CA ILE A 170 14.69 -11.20 22.13
C ILE A 170 15.49 -10.05 22.75
N LEU A 171 15.07 -8.80 22.56
CA LEU A 171 15.72 -7.62 23.13
C LEU A 171 15.78 -7.68 24.66
N ARG A 172 14.68 -8.11 25.32
CA ARG A 172 14.65 -8.28 26.79
C ARG A 172 15.48 -9.45 27.29
N ARG A 173 15.61 -10.53 26.51
CA ARG A 173 16.38 -11.72 26.89
C ARG A 173 17.87 -11.60 26.56
N SER A 174 18.25 -10.71 25.64
CA SER A 174 19.64 -10.53 25.24
C SER A 174 20.44 -9.79 26.32
N ARG A 175 21.46 -10.47 26.87
CA ARG A 175 22.37 -9.90 27.88
C ARG A 175 23.17 -8.72 27.33
N MET A 176 23.55 -8.75 26.05
CA MET A 176 24.28 -7.66 25.40
C MET A 176 23.40 -6.42 25.26
N VAL A 177 22.16 -6.59 24.81
CA VAL A 177 21.20 -5.48 24.70
C VAL A 177 20.87 -4.91 26.08
N SER A 178 20.67 -5.76 27.07
CA SER A 178 20.45 -5.34 28.46
C SER A 178 21.64 -4.55 29.02
N ALA A 179 22.87 -4.99 28.76
CA ALA A 179 24.08 -4.27 29.18
C ALA A 179 24.21 -2.90 28.51
N VAL A 180 23.97 -2.82 27.19
CA VAL A 180 23.98 -1.56 26.44
C VAL A 180 22.88 -0.61 26.93
N LEU A 181 21.64 -1.09 27.09
CA LEU A 181 20.52 -0.29 27.60
C LEU A 181 20.73 0.13 29.06
N ALA A 182 21.36 -0.70 29.89
CA ALA A 182 21.71 -0.36 31.26
C ALA A 182 22.79 0.72 31.31
N ALA A 183 23.80 0.64 30.45
CA ALA A 183 24.84 1.66 30.31
C ALA A 183 24.25 2.99 29.80
N ALA A 184 23.43 2.94 28.74
CA ALA A 184 22.71 4.10 28.21
C ALA A 184 21.77 4.70 29.27
N GLY A 185 21.04 3.85 30.00
CA GLY A 185 20.18 4.26 31.10
C GLY A 185 20.95 4.85 32.28
N ALA A 186 22.18 4.39 32.56
CA ALA A 186 23.04 4.98 33.57
C ALA A 186 23.55 6.36 33.13
N LEU A 187 23.90 6.51 31.85
CA LEU A 187 24.27 7.80 31.25
C LEU A 187 23.08 8.79 31.29
N TRP A 188 21.88 8.31 30.95
CA TRP A 188 20.65 9.09 31.01
C TRP A 188 20.25 9.42 32.45
N ARG A 189 20.43 8.52 33.42
CA ARG A 189 20.25 8.88 34.83
C ARG A 189 21.26 9.93 35.30
N ARG A 190 22.43 10.03 34.66
CA ARG A 190 23.41 11.09 34.90
C ARG A 190 22.87 12.46 34.46
N THR A 191 22.04 12.53 33.42
CA THR A 191 21.37 13.78 33.03
C THR A 191 20.25 14.18 33.98
N TYR A 192 19.61 13.23 34.69
CA TYR A 192 18.70 13.55 35.81
C TYR A 192 19.41 13.96 37.11
N ARG A 193 20.72 13.67 37.24
CA ARG A 193 21.57 14.14 38.36
C ARG A 193 22.13 15.54 38.14
N ILE A 194 22.12 16.02 36.90
CA ILE A 194 21.95 17.46 36.70
C ILE A 194 20.53 17.69 37.20
N GLY A 195 20.42 18.10 38.48
CA GLY A 195 19.12 18.33 39.10
C GLY A 195 18.26 19.17 38.17
N PRO A 196 16.92 19.10 38.26
CA PRO A 196 16.08 20.02 37.49
C PRO A 196 16.71 21.39 37.70
N PHE A 197 17.10 22.09 36.61
CA PHE A 197 17.50 23.50 36.71
C PHE A 197 16.54 24.08 37.72
N ALA A 198 17.02 24.42 38.94
CA ALA A 198 16.16 24.62 40.09
C ALA A 198 15.05 25.52 39.57
N ALA A 199 13.83 24.97 39.41
CA ALA A 199 12.86 25.52 38.46
C ALA A 199 12.86 27.00 38.74
N ALA A 200 13.47 27.79 37.84
CA ALA A 200 13.92 29.12 38.19
C ALA A 200 12.65 29.91 38.26
N GLY A 201 12.00 29.87 39.43
CA GLY A 201 10.57 29.54 39.52
C GLY A 201 9.86 30.43 38.56
N THR A 202 9.41 29.85 37.43
CA THR A 202 9.25 30.55 36.14
C THR A 202 8.89 31.98 36.45
N ARG A 203 9.91 32.85 36.54
CA ARG A 203 9.65 34.28 36.61
C ARG A 203 9.09 34.45 35.24
N ALA A 204 7.75 34.46 35.14
CA ALA A 204 7.03 34.63 33.91
C ALA A 204 7.75 35.83 33.32
N ALA A 205 8.61 35.57 32.32
CA ALA A 205 9.39 36.63 31.72
C ALA A 205 8.30 37.61 31.34
N ARG A 206 8.30 38.80 31.96
CA ARG A 206 7.24 39.77 31.72
C ARG A 206 7.30 39.99 30.22
N ALA A 207 6.46 39.28 29.49
CA ALA A 207 6.47 39.27 28.05
C ALA A 207 6.23 40.73 27.73
N SER A 208 7.25 41.36 27.16
CA SER A 208 7.20 42.77 26.87
C SER A 208 6.05 42.90 25.89
N ARG A 209 4.92 43.48 26.31
CA ARG A 209 3.77 43.70 25.42
C ARG A 209 4.22 44.43 24.15
N TRP A 210 5.24 45.28 24.28
CA TRP A 210 5.92 45.94 23.17
C TRP A 210 6.77 45.00 22.32
N GLY A 211 7.52 44.08 22.93
CA GLY A 211 8.26 43.04 22.21
C GLY A 211 7.34 42.12 21.40
N ASP A 212 6.26 41.65 22.02
CA ASP A 212 5.25 40.82 21.35
C ASP A 212 4.52 41.62 20.26
N LEU A 213 4.20 42.89 20.51
CA LEU A 213 3.56 43.76 19.51
C LEU A 213 4.47 44.00 18.31
N VAL A 214 5.75 44.35 18.54
CA VAL A 214 6.74 44.57 17.47
C VAL A 214 6.98 43.28 16.68
N TRP A 215 7.10 42.15 17.37
CA TRP A 215 7.24 40.84 16.74
C TRP A 215 6.01 40.52 15.88
N ASN A 216 4.80 40.60 16.43
CA ASN A 216 3.57 40.35 15.69
C ASN A 216 3.38 41.33 14.52
N ALA A 217 3.70 42.62 14.71
CA ALA A 217 3.64 43.62 13.64
C ALA A 217 4.64 43.32 12.52
N SER A 218 5.86 42.90 12.86
CA SER A 218 6.88 42.49 11.87
C SER A 218 6.43 41.26 11.08
N LEU A 219 5.81 40.27 11.73
CA LEU A 219 5.23 39.10 11.07
C LEU A 219 4.07 39.47 10.14
N VAL A 220 3.16 40.35 10.58
CA VAL A 220 2.05 40.84 9.75
C VAL A 220 2.56 41.63 8.55
N LEU A 221 3.57 42.49 8.75
CA LEU A 221 4.19 43.26 7.69
C LEU A 221 4.88 42.34 6.67
N ALA A 222 5.69 41.40 7.14
CA ALA A 222 6.38 40.43 6.28
C ALA A 222 5.38 39.58 5.50
N ALA A 223 4.31 39.09 6.15
CA ALA A 223 3.25 38.34 5.48
C ALA A 223 2.49 39.19 4.46
N GLY A 224 2.21 40.47 4.78
CA GLY A 224 1.57 41.42 3.88
C GLY A 224 2.42 41.73 2.65
N LEU A 225 3.73 41.96 2.84
CA LEU A 225 4.69 42.19 1.75
C LEU A 225 4.82 40.95 0.86
N ALA A 226 4.91 39.75 1.44
CA ALA A 226 4.94 38.50 0.69
C ALA A 226 3.66 38.31 -0.13
N LEU A 227 2.49 38.53 0.48
CA LEU A 227 1.20 38.44 -0.22
C LEU A 227 1.11 39.47 -1.35
N TRP A 228 1.52 40.71 -1.11
CA TRP A 228 1.55 41.75 -2.13
C TRP A 228 2.46 41.38 -3.29
N GLN A 229 3.65 40.83 -3.02
CA GLN A 229 4.58 40.38 -4.05
C GLN A 229 4.01 39.22 -4.86
N VAL A 230 3.36 38.24 -4.22
CA VAL A 230 2.69 37.12 -4.89
C VAL A 230 1.55 37.62 -5.79
N VAL A 231 0.69 38.51 -5.28
CA VAL A 231 -0.43 39.06 -6.06
C VAL A 231 0.09 39.89 -7.25
N ARG A 232 1.08 40.75 -7.01
CA ARG A 232 1.70 41.55 -8.06
C ARG A 232 2.34 40.68 -9.15
N PHE A 233 3.10 39.65 -8.74
CA PHE A 233 3.73 38.73 -9.68
C PHE A 233 2.69 37.93 -10.47
N ALA A 234 1.70 37.34 -9.78
CA ALA A 234 0.66 36.55 -10.43
C ALA A 234 -0.15 37.37 -11.45
N LEU A 235 -0.52 38.61 -11.11
CA LEU A 235 -1.34 39.46 -11.97
C LEU A 235 -0.55 40.16 -13.08
N ALA A 236 0.79 40.18 -13.04
CA ALA A 236 1.60 40.84 -14.07
C ALA A 236 1.56 40.12 -15.43
N GLY A 237 1.33 38.81 -15.45
CA GLY A 237 1.31 37.98 -16.65
C GLY A 237 -0.03 37.33 -16.98
N VAL A 238 -1.11 37.69 -16.27
CA VAL A 238 -2.40 36.98 -16.30
C VAL A 238 -3.55 37.95 -16.51
N THR A 239 -4.48 37.58 -17.38
CA THR A 239 -5.71 38.36 -17.62
C THR A 239 -6.77 38.13 -16.52
N PRO A 240 -7.66 39.10 -16.24
CA PRO A 240 -8.72 38.92 -15.24
C PRO A 240 -9.64 37.72 -15.51
N SER A 241 -9.87 37.39 -16.79
CA SER A 241 -10.64 36.21 -17.19
C SER A 241 -9.96 34.91 -16.77
N GLU A 242 -8.63 34.82 -16.86
CA GLU A 242 -7.89 33.64 -16.43
C GLU A 242 -7.94 33.45 -14.92
N VAL A 243 -7.96 34.54 -14.14
CA VAL A 243 -8.21 34.47 -12.70
C VAL A 243 -9.56 33.83 -12.44
N ALA A 244 -10.62 34.30 -13.11
CA ALA A 244 -11.95 33.71 -12.97
C ALA A 244 -11.96 32.21 -13.38
N THR A 245 -11.29 31.85 -14.47
CA THR A 245 -11.14 30.44 -14.89
C THR A 245 -10.43 29.61 -13.82
N ALA A 246 -9.31 30.07 -13.27
CA ALA A 246 -8.59 29.37 -12.21
C ALA A 246 -9.47 29.18 -10.96
N PHE A 247 -10.27 30.19 -10.58
CA PHE A 247 -11.24 30.06 -9.49
C PHE A 247 -12.33 29.02 -9.77
N LEU A 248 -12.90 28.99 -10.97
CA LEU A 248 -13.91 28.01 -11.37
C LEU A 248 -13.34 26.59 -11.39
N LEU A 249 -12.11 26.42 -11.90
CA LEU A 249 -11.39 25.14 -11.84
C LEU A 249 -11.09 24.73 -10.39
N GLY A 250 -10.75 25.69 -9.53
CA GLY A 250 -10.61 25.47 -8.09
C GLY A 250 -11.88 24.98 -7.42
N LEU A 251 -13.04 25.53 -7.82
CA LEU A 251 -14.34 25.09 -7.34
C LEU A 251 -14.69 23.67 -7.82
N ALA A 252 -14.35 23.33 -9.07
CA ALA A 252 -14.53 21.98 -9.60
C ALA A 252 -13.69 20.94 -8.83
N THR A 253 -12.40 21.21 -8.61
CA THR A 253 -11.53 20.36 -7.79
C THR A 253 -12.03 20.28 -6.35
N PHE A 254 -12.47 21.39 -5.76
CA PHE A 254 -13.06 21.39 -4.42
C PHE A 254 -14.29 20.47 -4.33
N ALA A 255 -15.21 20.57 -5.30
CA ALA A 255 -16.43 19.76 -5.31
C ALA A 255 -16.10 18.26 -5.38
N ARG A 256 -15.11 17.88 -6.20
CA ARG A 256 -14.59 16.50 -6.27
C ARG A 256 -14.01 16.04 -4.94
N VAL A 257 -13.10 16.82 -4.35
CA VAL A 257 -12.50 16.46 -3.05
C VAL A 257 -13.58 16.31 -1.98
N ALA A 258 -14.53 17.24 -1.91
CA ALA A 258 -15.64 17.18 -0.95
C ALA A 258 -16.51 15.92 -1.17
N LEU A 259 -16.87 15.61 -2.42
CA LEU A 259 -17.64 14.42 -2.79
C LEU A 259 -16.89 13.14 -2.43
N LEU A 260 -15.61 13.03 -2.78
CA LEU A 260 -14.79 11.85 -2.49
C LEU A 260 -14.64 11.64 -0.98
N ILE A 261 -14.43 12.71 -0.21
CA ILE A 261 -14.37 12.63 1.26
C ILE A 261 -15.72 12.15 1.82
N ALA A 262 -16.84 12.64 1.30
CA ALA A 262 -18.16 12.19 1.73
C ALA A 262 -18.40 10.70 1.41
N LEU A 263 -18.06 10.26 0.19
CA LEU A 263 -18.17 8.86 -0.24
C LEU A 263 -17.26 7.94 0.58
N ALA A 264 -16.00 8.32 0.77
CA ALA A 264 -15.08 7.58 1.61
C ALA A 264 -15.58 7.50 3.05
N SER A 265 -16.16 8.57 3.58
CA SER A 265 -16.74 8.59 4.94
C SER A 265 -17.95 7.65 5.06
N LEU A 266 -18.81 7.60 4.03
CA LEU A 266 -19.97 6.71 4.00
C LEU A 266 -19.57 5.23 4.11
N ILE A 267 -18.40 4.87 3.58
CA ILE A 267 -17.86 3.51 3.62
C ILE A 267 -17.03 3.28 4.89
N TRP A 268 -16.06 4.15 5.14
CA TRP A 268 -15.04 3.92 6.17
C TRP A 268 -15.48 4.28 7.58
N VAL A 269 -16.48 5.15 7.77
CA VAL A 269 -17.01 5.39 9.12
C VAL A 269 -17.72 4.14 9.65
N PRO A 270 -18.67 3.50 8.92
CA PRO A 270 -19.27 2.25 9.36
C PRO A 270 -18.25 1.13 9.57
N VAL A 271 -17.35 0.93 8.59
CA VAL A 271 -16.30 -0.09 8.68
C VAL A 271 -15.37 0.17 9.86
N GLY A 272 -14.93 1.41 10.06
CA GLY A 272 -14.04 1.79 11.15
C GLY A 272 -14.65 1.56 12.52
N VAL A 273 -15.94 1.89 12.70
CA VAL A 273 -16.66 1.61 13.95
C VAL A 273 -16.80 0.11 14.17
N TRP A 274 -17.16 -0.65 13.13
CA TRP A 274 -17.31 -2.10 13.22
C TRP A 274 -15.99 -2.81 13.58
N VAL A 275 -14.87 -2.37 13.00
CA VAL A 275 -13.53 -2.91 13.29
C VAL A 275 -13.05 -2.47 14.67
N GLY A 276 -13.21 -1.18 15.03
CA GLY A 276 -12.73 -0.64 16.30
C GLY A 276 -13.43 -1.23 17.53
N LEU A 277 -14.69 -1.65 17.39
CA LEU A 277 -15.42 -2.35 18.46
C LEU A 277 -15.04 -3.83 18.64
N ARG A 278 -14.20 -4.38 17.75
CA ARG A 278 -13.84 -5.81 17.73
C ARG A 278 -12.32 -5.99 17.77
N PRO A 279 -11.71 -6.14 18.97
CA PRO A 279 -10.25 -6.23 19.12
C PRO A 279 -9.59 -7.36 18.35
N GLN A 280 -10.26 -8.51 18.16
CA GLN A 280 -9.69 -9.60 17.35
C GLN A 280 -9.61 -9.22 15.87
N LEU A 281 -10.64 -8.57 15.35
CA LEU A 281 -10.72 -8.16 13.96
C LEU A 281 -9.74 -7.02 13.66
N ALA A 282 -9.65 -6.05 14.57
CA ALA A 282 -8.68 -4.96 14.48
C ALA A 282 -7.24 -5.48 14.35
N ARG A 283 -6.85 -6.51 15.12
CA ARG A 283 -5.52 -7.13 15.03
C ARG A 283 -5.22 -7.77 13.68
N ALA A 284 -6.22 -8.27 12.96
CA ALA A 284 -6.05 -8.87 11.64
C ALA A 284 -6.11 -7.83 10.51
N ILE A 285 -7.04 -6.87 10.59
CA ILE A 285 -7.27 -5.88 9.53
C ILE A 285 -6.23 -4.76 9.57
N GLN A 286 -5.76 -4.33 10.75
CA GLN A 286 -4.84 -3.20 10.86
C GLN A 286 -3.55 -3.39 10.04
N PRO A 287 -2.83 -4.54 10.09
CA PRO A 287 -1.63 -4.74 9.27
C PRO A 287 -1.92 -4.65 7.78
N LEU A 288 -3.02 -5.25 7.31
CA LEU A 288 -3.41 -5.20 5.89
C LEU A 288 -3.76 -3.77 5.46
N ALA A 289 -4.55 -3.06 6.26
CA ALA A 289 -4.91 -1.67 5.99
C ALA A 289 -3.67 -0.75 6.02
N GLN A 290 -2.74 -0.96 6.95
CA GLN A 290 -1.48 -0.21 7.02
C GLN A 290 -0.60 -0.49 5.81
N PHE A 291 -0.53 -1.74 5.37
CA PHE A 291 0.17 -2.11 4.14
C PHE A 291 -0.42 -1.42 2.91
N LEU A 292 -1.75 -1.48 2.74
CA LEU A 292 -2.44 -0.81 1.64
C LEU A 292 -2.31 0.73 1.71
N ALA A 293 -2.28 1.30 2.92
CA ALA A 293 -2.09 2.73 3.14
C ALA A 293 -0.66 3.21 2.90
N ALA A 294 0.33 2.35 3.16
CA ALA A 294 1.74 2.63 2.93
C ALA A 294 2.10 2.55 1.44
N PHE A 295 1.28 1.87 0.63
CA PHE A 295 1.49 1.80 -0.81
C PHE A 295 1.35 3.18 -1.45
N PRO A 296 2.39 3.68 -2.14
CA PRO A 296 2.32 4.94 -2.86
C PRO A 296 1.20 4.88 -3.90
N ALA A 297 0.24 5.80 -3.81
CA ALA A 297 -0.93 5.82 -4.69
C ALA A 297 -0.53 5.91 -6.17
N ASN A 298 0.56 6.61 -6.48
CA ASN A 298 1.11 6.75 -7.83
C ASN A 298 1.47 5.41 -8.51
N VAL A 299 1.79 4.36 -7.76
CA VAL A 299 2.06 3.02 -8.33
C VAL A 299 0.79 2.42 -8.93
N LEU A 300 -0.39 2.76 -8.39
CA LEU A 300 -1.68 2.28 -8.89
C LEU A 300 -2.21 3.14 -10.05
N PHE A 301 -1.61 4.31 -10.33
CA PHE A 301 -2.07 5.20 -11.39
C PHE A 301 -1.96 4.55 -12.78
N PRO A 302 -0.84 3.95 -13.20
CA PRO A 302 -0.75 3.31 -14.52
C PRO A 302 -1.82 2.22 -14.73
N LEU A 303 -2.13 1.43 -13.70
CA LEU A 303 -3.17 0.40 -13.77
C LEU A 303 -4.58 1.00 -13.88
N ALA A 304 -4.89 2.02 -13.07
CA ALA A 304 -6.18 2.67 -13.12
C ALA A 304 -6.39 3.45 -14.43
N VAL A 305 -5.37 4.18 -14.87
CA VAL A 305 -5.38 4.98 -16.09
C VAL A 305 -5.47 4.08 -17.33
N SER A 306 -4.77 2.94 -17.36
CA SER A 306 -4.91 1.98 -18.47
C SER A 306 -6.32 1.41 -18.56
N ALA A 307 -6.98 1.12 -17.42
CA ALA A 307 -8.37 0.70 -17.40
C ALA A 307 -9.33 1.80 -17.90
N ILE A 308 -9.10 3.06 -17.51
CA ILE A 308 -9.87 4.22 -18.00
C ILE A 308 -9.74 4.35 -19.52
N VAL A 309 -8.53 4.23 -20.07
CA VAL A 309 -8.29 4.26 -21.52
C VAL A 309 -8.95 3.06 -22.22
N ALA A 310 -8.78 1.85 -21.68
CA ALA A 310 -9.31 0.63 -22.28
C ALA A 310 -10.84 0.65 -22.37
N TRP A 311 -11.52 1.15 -21.33
CA TRP A 311 -12.98 1.24 -21.28
C TRP A 311 -13.54 2.60 -21.73
N ARG A 312 -12.68 3.51 -22.23
CA ARG A 312 -13.06 4.87 -22.69
C ARG A 312 -13.89 5.62 -21.66
N LEU A 313 -13.49 5.50 -20.40
CA LEU A 313 -14.18 6.12 -19.28
C LEU A 313 -13.90 7.62 -19.22
N ASP A 314 -14.90 8.38 -18.76
CA ASP A 314 -14.80 9.83 -18.62
C ASP A 314 -13.70 10.23 -17.60
N PRO A 315 -12.70 11.03 -18.00
CA PRO A 315 -11.62 11.44 -17.11
C PRO A 315 -12.06 12.30 -15.93
N ASP A 316 -13.09 13.13 -16.08
CA ASP A 316 -13.59 14.01 -15.02
C ASP A 316 -14.17 13.22 -13.84
N VAL A 317 -14.70 12.03 -14.12
CA VAL A 317 -15.23 11.11 -13.12
C VAL A 317 -14.16 10.13 -12.65
N TRP A 318 -13.49 9.43 -13.56
CA TRP A 318 -12.71 8.24 -13.21
C TRP A 318 -11.26 8.51 -12.80
N LEU A 319 -10.72 9.70 -13.07
CA LEU A 319 -9.48 10.15 -12.45
C LEU A 319 -9.68 10.60 -10.99
N SER A 320 -10.90 11.01 -10.63
CA SER A 320 -11.20 11.55 -9.29
C SER A 320 -10.87 10.57 -8.14
N PRO A 321 -11.22 9.27 -8.18
CA PRO A 321 -10.87 8.32 -7.12
C PRO A 321 -9.38 8.25 -6.80
N LEU A 322 -8.50 8.53 -7.77
CA LEU A 322 -7.05 8.53 -7.58
C LEU A 322 -6.59 9.62 -6.60
N MET A 323 -7.37 10.69 -6.44
CA MET A 323 -7.11 11.79 -5.51
C MET A 323 -7.22 11.36 -4.04
N ILE A 324 -8.02 10.34 -3.73
CA ILE A 324 -8.29 9.90 -2.35
C ILE A 324 -7.70 8.52 -2.04
N LEU A 325 -7.15 7.83 -3.03
CA LEU A 325 -6.73 6.44 -2.93
C LEU A 325 -5.75 6.19 -1.77
N GLY A 326 -4.77 7.09 -1.60
CA GLY A 326 -3.80 7.04 -0.49
C GLY A 326 -4.23 7.76 0.79
N THR A 327 -5.27 8.60 0.75
CA THR A 327 -5.62 9.50 1.86
C THR A 327 -6.88 9.05 2.61
N GLN A 328 -7.74 8.22 2.00
CA GLN A 328 -8.94 7.67 2.65
C GLN A 328 -8.62 6.89 3.95
N TRP A 329 -7.42 6.30 4.03
CA TRP A 329 -6.98 5.52 5.19
C TRP A 329 -6.91 6.36 6.47
N TYR A 330 -6.68 7.68 6.37
CA TYR A 330 -6.71 8.56 7.54
C TYR A 330 -8.10 8.58 8.19
N ILE A 331 -9.18 8.50 7.41
CA ILE A 331 -10.55 8.42 7.95
C ILE A 331 -10.71 7.08 8.67
N LEU A 332 -10.33 5.97 8.04
CA LEU A 332 -10.46 4.64 8.61
C LEU A 332 -9.71 4.51 9.95
N PHE A 333 -8.42 4.84 9.99
CA PHE A 333 -7.61 4.65 11.20
C PHE A 333 -8.05 5.55 12.36
N ASN A 334 -8.42 6.80 12.07
CA ASN A 334 -8.94 7.67 13.11
C ASN A 334 -10.28 7.17 13.64
N VAL A 335 -11.20 6.72 12.79
CA VAL A 335 -12.48 6.18 13.23
C VAL A 335 -12.31 4.88 14.03
N ILE A 336 -11.39 3.99 13.63
CA ILE A 336 -11.04 2.79 14.41
C ILE A 336 -10.55 3.20 15.81
N ALA A 337 -9.65 4.18 15.90
CA ALA A 337 -9.14 4.67 17.18
C ALA A 337 -10.27 5.25 18.05
N GLY A 338 -11.15 6.07 17.46
CA GLY A 338 -12.30 6.63 18.19
C GLY A 338 -13.30 5.57 18.65
N ALA A 339 -13.55 4.54 17.84
CA ALA A 339 -14.45 3.45 18.20
C ALA A 339 -13.87 2.54 19.29
N ALA A 340 -12.55 2.28 19.23
CA ALA A 340 -11.85 1.52 20.27
C ALA A 340 -11.74 2.28 21.59
N ALA A 341 -11.81 3.62 21.56
CA ALA A 341 -11.80 4.47 22.75
C ALA A 341 -13.18 4.57 23.44
N ILE A 342 -14.24 3.96 22.89
CA ILE A 342 -15.58 3.98 23.51
C ILE A 342 -15.54 3.14 24.80
N PRO A 343 -15.80 3.72 25.98
CA PRO A 343 -15.81 2.98 27.25
C PRO A 343 -16.74 1.76 27.20
N SER A 344 -16.30 0.64 27.78
CA SER A 344 -17.13 -0.56 27.95
C SER A 344 -18.44 -0.24 28.66
N GLU A 345 -18.41 0.62 29.68
CA GLU A 345 -19.59 1.03 30.47
C GLU A 345 -20.70 1.62 29.59
N LEU A 346 -20.38 2.49 28.64
CA LEU A 346 -21.37 3.05 27.72
C LEU A 346 -21.97 1.98 26.81
N ARG A 347 -21.18 0.98 26.42
CA ARG A 347 -21.66 -0.16 25.60
C ARG A 347 -22.57 -1.07 26.41
N HIS A 348 -22.22 -1.37 27.65
CA HIS A 348 -23.03 -2.18 28.55
C HIS A 348 -24.33 -1.46 28.95
N ALA A 349 -24.26 -0.16 29.24
CA ALA A 349 -25.45 0.66 29.49
C ALA A 349 -26.39 0.67 28.27
N ALA A 350 -25.87 0.89 27.06
CA ALA A 350 -26.67 0.84 25.85
C ALA A 350 -27.32 -0.53 25.62
N ALA A 351 -26.60 -1.62 25.92
CA ALA A 351 -27.14 -2.98 25.85
C ALA A 351 -28.26 -3.22 26.87
N ASN A 352 -28.08 -2.75 28.11
CA ASN A 352 -29.10 -2.85 29.18
C ASN A 352 -30.37 -2.07 28.85
N PHE A 353 -30.25 -0.90 28.21
CA PHE A 353 -31.39 -0.13 27.72
C PHE A 353 -31.93 -0.61 26.35
N HIS A 354 -31.43 -1.73 25.82
CA HIS A 354 -31.79 -2.29 24.52
C HIS A 354 -31.70 -1.27 23.36
N VAL A 355 -30.73 -0.36 23.43
CA VAL A 355 -30.49 0.66 22.40
C VAL A 355 -29.80 0.01 21.20
N GLY A 356 -30.58 -0.27 20.16
CA GLY A 356 -30.12 -0.88 18.92
C GLY A 356 -30.25 0.00 17.67
N GLY A 357 -29.78 -0.52 16.54
CA GLY A 357 -29.99 0.04 15.21
C GLY A 357 -29.55 1.51 15.08
N TRP A 358 -30.40 2.32 14.46
CA TRP A 358 -30.10 3.73 14.20
C TRP A 358 -29.98 4.57 15.48
N LEU A 359 -30.71 4.23 16.53
CA LEU A 359 -30.65 4.96 17.79
C LEU A 359 -29.26 4.84 18.42
N TRP A 360 -28.67 3.64 18.39
CA TRP A 360 -27.30 3.40 18.83
C TRP A 360 -26.28 4.20 18.02
N TRP A 361 -26.43 4.23 16.68
CA TRP A 361 -25.57 5.04 15.82
C TRP A 361 -25.64 6.53 16.16
N ARG A 362 -26.85 7.07 16.29
CA ARG A 362 -27.07 8.50 16.52
C ARG A 362 -26.67 8.96 17.93
N ARG A 363 -26.84 8.10 18.95
CA ARG A 363 -26.66 8.48 20.37
C ARG A 363 -25.36 7.98 20.99
N VAL A 364 -24.74 6.93 20.45
CA VAL A 364 -23.54 6.32 21.02
C VAL A 364 -22.37 6.43 20.03
N ALA A 365 -22.43 5.71 18.91
CA ALA A 365 -21.27 5.59 18.01
C ALA A 365 -20.84 6.90 17.35
N LEU A 366 -21.74 7.57 16.61
CA LEU A 366 -21.38 8.79 15.87
C LEU A 366 -20.87 9.90 16.80
N PRO A 367 -21.55 10.23 17.93
CA PRO A 367 -21.02 11.15 18.94
C PRO A 367 -19.59 10.83 19.38
N ALA A 368 -19.33 9.57 19.74
CA ALA A 368 -18.04 9.18 20.31
C ALA A 368 -16.91 9.20 19.27
N VAL A 369 -17.15 8.77 18.04
CA VAL A 369 -16.12 8.76 16.99
C VAL A 369 -15.95 10.11 16.29
N PHE A 370 -16.87 11.06 16.48
CA PHE A 370 -16.90 12.31 15.74
C PHE A 370 -15.59 13.14 15.84
N PRO A 371 -14.97 13.35 17.01
CA PRO A 371 -13.70 14.09 17.09
C PRO A 371 -12.56 13.44 16.30
N TYR A 372 -12.50 12.11 16.33
CA TYR A 372 -11.53 11.34 15.59
C TYR A 372 -11.81 11.39 14.09
N TYR A 373 -13.07 11.21 13.69
CA TYR A 373 -13.50 11.37 12.30
C TYR A 373 -13.10 12.72 11.73
N VAL A 374 -13.36 13.83 12.45
CA VAL A 374 -13.01 15.18 11.98
C VAL A 374 -11.50 15.30 11.74
N THR A 375 -10.68 14.77 12.66
CA THR A 375 -9.22 14.75 12.53
C THR A 375 -8.77 13.94 11.30
N GLY A 376 -9.36 12.76 11.09
CA GLY A 376 -9.10 11.92 9.91
C GLY A 376 -9.53 12.58 8.60
N ALA A 377 -10.71 13.19 8.57
CA ALA A 377 -11.27 13.83 7.38
C ALA A 377 -10.50 15.11 6.98
N ILE A 378 -10.06 15.92 7.94
CA ILE A 378 -9.18 17.08 7.69
C ILE A 378 -7.88 16.62 7.03
N THR A 379 -7.25 15.58 7.59
CA THR A 379 -5.98 15.03 7.10
C THR A 379 -6.14 14.42 5.71
N ALA A 380 -7.22 13.66 5.49
CA ALA A 380 -7.53 13.08 4.18
C ALA A 380 -7.78 14.15 3.11
N ALA A 381 -8.58 15.18 3.43
CA ALA A 381 -8.87 16.28 2.53
C ALA A 381 -7.61 17.07 2.15
N GLY A 382 -6.74 17.37 3.13
CA GLY A 382 -5.46 18.04 2.89
C GLY A 382 -4.54 17.24 1.95
N GLY A 383 -4.48 15.93 2.13
CA GLY A 383 -3.75 15.05 1.22
C GLY A 383 -4.35 15.01 -0.19
N SER A 384 -5.68 14.96 -0.31
CA SER A 384 -6.37 14.89 -1.60
C SER A 384 -6.24 16.15 -2.44
N TRP A 385 -6.15 17.33 -1.81
CA TRP A 385 -5.82 18.57 -2.52
C TRP A 385 -4.45 18.50 -3.18
N ASN A 386 -3.43 17.96 -2.51
CA ASN A 386 -2.10 17.79 -3.13
C ASN A 386 -2.12 16.71 -4.21
N ALA A 387 -2.80 15.59 -3.97
CA ALA A 387 -2.94 14.50 -4.94
C ALA A 387 -3.71 14.94 -6.20
N SER A 388 -4.58 15.95 -6.12
CA SER A 388 -5.34 16.47 -7.26
C SER A 388 -4.45 16.88 -8.44
N ILE A 389 -3.27 17.44 -8.18
CA ILE A 389 -2.35 17.93 -9.22
C ILE A 389 -1.91 16.79 -10.13
N VAL A 390 -1.59 15.64 -9.53
CA VAL A 390 -1.12 14.45 -10.27
C VAL A 390 -2.28 13.58 -10.73
N ALA A 391 -3.42 13.57 -10.02
CA ALA A 391 -4.57 12.76 -10.39
C ALA A 391 -5.34 13.35 -11.57
N GLU A 392 -5.47 14.67 -11.67
CA GLU A 392 -6.25 15.33 -12.74
C GLU A 392 -5.53 15.31 -14.11
N VAL A 393 -4.25 14.95 -14.16
CA VAL A 393 -3.48 14.79 -15.40
C VAL A 393 -2.77 13.46 -15.37
N ALA A 394 -3.17 12.56 -16.25
CA ALA A 394 -2.57 11.25 -16.37
C ALA A 394 -2.20 10.93 -17.81
N THR A 395 -1.10 10.21 -18.01
CA THR A 395 -0.62 9.80 -19.32
C THR A 395 -0.48 8.29 -19.38
N TRP A 396 -1.00 7.69 -20.44
CA TRP A 396 -0.82 6.27 -20.75
C TRP A 396 -0.38 6.10 -22.19
N GLY A 397 0.89 5.75 -22.40
CA GLY A 397 1.50 5.71 -23.73
C GLY A 397 1.47 7.09 -24.39
N GLU A 398 0.82 7.18 -25.56
CA GLU A 398 0.57 8.46 -26.25
C GLU A 398 -0.71 9.16 -25.77
N THR A 399 -1.59 8.46 -25.04
CA THR A 399 -2.89 8.98 -24.66
C THR A 399 -2.76 9.82 -23.39
N ARG A 400 -3.02 11.11 -23.52
CA ARG A 400 -3.10 12.04 -22.39
C ARG A 400 -4.55 12.18 -21.94
N LEU A 401 -4.83 11.75 -20.71
CA LEU A 401 -6.11 11.94 -20.04
C LEU A 401 -6.04 13.15 -19.13
N GLN A 402 -7.11 13.94 -19.14
CA GLN A 402 -7.16 15.15 -18.35
C GLN A 402 -8.57 15.45 -17.87
N ALA A 403 -8.68 15.71 -16.57
CA ALA A 403 -9.86 16.26 -15.94
C ALA A 403 -9.81 17.80 -15.92
N HIS A 404 -10.97 18.42 -15.94
CA HIS A 404 -11.19 19.84 -15.73
C HIS A 404 -11.03 20.18 -14.25
N GLY A 405 -9.85 20.65 -13.84
CA GLY A 405 -9.63 21.08 -12.47
C GLY A 405 -8.38 21.94 -12.31
N LEU A 406 -8.20 22.46 -11.10
CA LEU A 406 -7.09 23.34 -10.74
C LEU A 406 -5.75 22.61 -10.74
N GLY A 407 -5.74 21.32 -10.36
CA GLY A 407 -4.57 20.48 -10.46
C GLY A 407 -4.09 20.33 -11.90
N ALA A 408 -5.04 20.11 -12.82
CA ALA A 408 -4.81 20.10 -14.26
C ALA A 408 -4.28 21.43 -14.82
N TYR A 409 -4.78 22.55 -14.30
CA TYR A 409 -4.28 23.89 -14.64
C TYR A 409 -2.83 24.07 -14.19
N ILE A 410 -2.50 23.72 -12.95
CA ILE A 410 -1.14 23.82 -12.40
C ILE A 410 -0.17 22.90 -13.16
N ALA A 411 -0.56 21.65 -13.43
CA ALA A 411 0.27 20.68 -14.14
C ALA A 411 0.62 21.16 -15.56
N ARG A 412 -0.37 21.64 -16.33
CA ARG A 412 -0.13 22.21 -17.66
C ARG A 412 0.80 23.43 -17.63
N ALA A 413 0.58 24.34 -16.69
CA ALA A 413 1.45 25.52 -16.53
C ALA A 413 2.88 25.13 -16.14
N THR A 414 3.04 24.08 -15.34
CA THR A 414 4.33 23.52 -14.95
C THR A 414 5.08 22.91 -16.14
N GLU A 415 4.40 22.13 -16.98
CA GLU A 415 4.98 21.57 -18.21
C GLU A 415 5.37 22.66 -19.22
N ALA A 416 4.60 23.74 -19.30
CA ALA A 416 4.88 24.88 -20.17
C ALA A 416 5.97 25.83 -19.63
N GLY A 417 6.43 25.65 -18.39
CA GLY A 417 7.38 26.56 -17.74
C GLY A 417 6.79 27.95 -17.42
N ASP A 418 5.45 28.05 -17.30
CA ASP A 418 4.77 29.32 -17.07
C ASP A 418 4.60 29.61 -15.57
N PHE A 419 5.58 30.31 -15.02
CA PHE A 419 5.59 30.65 -13.60
C PHE A 419 4.43 31.54 -13.14
N HIS A 420 3.86 32.39 -14.01
CA HIS A 420 2.76 33.28 -13.62
C HIS A 420 1.50 32.46 -13.33
N ARG A 421 1.18 31.52 -14.22
CA ARG A 421 0.02 30.62 -14.10
C ARG A 421 0.22 29.58 -13.00
N ILE A 422 1.44 29.08 -12.79
CA ILE A 422 1.77 28.23 -11.63
C ILE A 422 1.47 28.96 -10.32
N VAL A 423 1.98 30.20 -10.16
CA VAL A 423 1.76 30.98 -8.93
C VAL A 423 0.28 31.31 -8.74
N LEU A 424 -0.45 31.66 -9.80
CA LEU A 424 -1.90 31.86 -9.74
C LEU A 424 -2.63 30.61 -9.26
N GLY A 425 -2.33 29.45 -9.85
CA GLY A 425 -2.97 28.19 -9.49
C GLY A 425 -2.72 27.81 -8.03
N ILE A 426 -1.47 27.93 -7.56
CA ILE A 426 -1.09 27.65 -6.16
C ILE A 426 -1.76 28.66 -5.20
N ALA A 427 -1.85 29.93 -5.57
CA ALA A 427 -2.52 30.96 -4.78
C ALA A 427 -4.02 30.68 -4.63
N VAL A 428 -4.70 30.33 -5.72
CA VAL A 428 -6.13 29.93 -5.71
C VAL A 428 -6.32 28.68 -4.85
N MET A 429 -5.47 27.66 -5.01
CA MET A 429 -5.53 26.43 -4.22
C MET A 429 -5.38 26.73 -2.72
N SER A 430 -4.39 27.54 -2.37
CA SER A 430 -4.12 27.94 -0.99
C SER A 430 -5.28 28.73 -0.39
N LEU A 431 -5.89 29.63 -1.17
CA LEU A 431 -7.07 30.38 -0.76
C LEU A 431 -8.25 29.44 -0.46
N PHE A 432 -8.55 28.47 -1.32
CA PHE A 432 -9.60 27.48 -1.07
C PHE A 432 -9.32 26.67 0.19
N VAL A 433 -8.11 26.12 0.32
CA VAL A 433 -7.70 25.29 1.47
C VAL A 433 -7.77 26.08 2.78
N VAL A 434 -7.29 27.32 2.81
CA VAL A 434 -7.35 28.17 4.01
C VAL A 434 -8.80 28.54 4.32
N THR A 435 -9.60 28.87 3.32
CA THR A 435 -11.01 29.25 3.49
C THR A 435 -11.80 28.08 4.06
N ILE A 436 -11.72 26.88 3.48
CA ILE A 436 -12.42 25.70 4.00
C ILE A 436 -11.91 25.31 5.40
N ASN A 437 -10.60 25.44 5.66
CA ASN A 437 -10.05 25.15 6.97
C ASN A 437 -10.61 26.10 8.05
N ARG A 438 -10.73 27.40 7.74
CA ARG A 438 -11.26 28.38 8.68
C ARG A 438 -12.78 28.34 8.81
N ALA A 439 -13.50 28.19 7.69
CA ALA A 439 -14.96 28.29 7.66
C ALA A 439 -15.66 26.99 8.02
N PHE A 440 -15.06 25.84 7.74
CA PHE A 440 -15.69 24.53 7.93
C PHE A 440 -14.95 23.69 8.97
N TRP A 441 -13.66 23.39 8.75
CA TRP A 441 -12.93 22.43 9.58
C TRP A 441 -12.70 22.91 11.02
N ARG A 442 -12.22 24.14 11.23
CA ARG A 442 -11.98 24.70 12.57
C ARG A 442 -13.25 24.77 13.42
N PRO A 443 -14.40 25.28 12.92
CA PRO A 443 -15.65 25.24 13.67
C PRO A 443 -16.10 23.82 14.02
N LEU A 444 -15.99 22.88 13.08
CA LEU A 444 -16.37 21.49 13.27
C LEU A 444 -15.52 20.82 14.36
N TYR A 445 -14.21 21.03 14.31
CA TYR A 445 -13.25 20.53 15.29
C TYR A 445 -13.53 21.09 16.69
N ARG A 446 -13.71 22.40 16.83
CA ARG A 446 -14.08 23.03 18.12
C ARG A 446 -15.40 22.50 18.67
N ARG A 447 -16.37 22.21 17.80
CA ARG A 447 -17.65 21.62 18.21
C ARG A 447 -17.47 20.17 18.67
N ALA A 448 -16.56 19.43 18.04
CA ALA A 448 -16.20 18.08 18.44
C ALA A 448 -15.55 18.06 19.83
N GLU A 449 -14.56 18.93 20.06
CA GLU A 449 -13.88 19.05 21.35
C GLU A 449 -14.85 19.41 22.49
N ARG A 450 -15.67 20.45 22.32
CA ARG A 450 -16.56 20.92 23.40
C ARG A 450 -17.70 19.97 23.75
N ARG A 451 -18.15 19.16 22.80
CA ARG A 451 -19.40 18.38 22.94
C ARG A 451 -19.16 16.90 23.24
N TYR A 452 -18.05 16.34 22.77
CA TYR A 452 -17.85 14.89 22.76
C TYR A 452 -16.54 14.43 23.43
N ILE A 453 -15.63 15.34 23.76
CA ILE A 453 -14.50 15.02 24.64
C ILE A 453 -14.99 15.27 26.08
N LEU A 454 -15.39 14.20 26.75
CA LEU A 454 -15.56 14.20 28.21
C LEU A 454 -14.16 14.27 28.82
N GLY A 455 -13.76 15.46 29.22
CA GLY A 455 -12.64 15.69 30.13
C GLY A 455 -13.10 15.55 31.57
#